data_AF-A0A920UFR0-F1
#
_entry.id   AF-A0A920UFR0-F1
#
_cell.length_a   1.000
_cell.length_b   1.000
_cell.length_c   1.000
_cell.angle_alpha   90.00
_cell.angle_beta   90.00
_cell.angle_gamma   90.00
#
_symmetry.space_group_name_H-M   'P 1'
#
loop_
_entity.id
_entity.type
_entity.pdbx_description
1 polymer ?
#
loop_
_entity_poly.entity_id
_entity_poly.type
_entity_poly.pdbx_seq_one_letter_code
_entity_poly.pdbx_strand_id
1 'polypeptide(L)'
;MFIKNPLTEHFVSWHQDATYMGMTSSDFLTPWIALTPSTEEMGCMAMIPRSHKQNILPHQDTFSENNILTRGQVVKVFDEEKAVNLILKPGEMSIHHGAVIPRLKAKQKQTKKNRFRTAILLSSWNRANYRQKYLDANSREEKK
;
A
#
# COMPACT_ATOMS: atom_id res chain seq x y z
N MET A 1 6.60 -8.27 2.81
CA MET A 1 6.61 -8.88 1.46
C MET A 1 5.18 -8.90 0.93
N PHE A 2 4.93 -8.40 -0.28
CA PHE A 2 3.59 -8.39 -0.89
C PHE A 2 3.54 -9.46 -1.97
N ILE A 3 2.70 -10.48 -1.76
CA ILE A 3 2.47 -11.57 -2.72
C ILE A 3 1.03 -11.48 -3.17
N LYS A 4 0.81 -11.43 -4.49
CA LYS A 4 -0.50 -11.69 -5.07
C LYS A 4 -0.52 -13.07 -5.66
N ASN A 5 -1.18 -13.98 -4.96
CA ASN A 5 -1.36 -15.35 -5.38
C ASN A 5 -2.09 -15.44 -6.74
N PRO A 6 -1.89 -16.53 -7.48
CA PRO A 6 -2.73 -16.88 -8.62
C PRO A 6 -4.21 -16.90 -8.26
N LEU A 7 -5.04 -16.47 -9.20
CA LEU A 7 -6.50 -16.55 -9.21
C LEU A 7 -7.19 -15.85 -8.03
N THR A 8 -6.52 -14.87 -7.42
CA THR A 8 -7.12 -14.04 -6.37
C THR A 8 -7.46 -12.64 -6.86
N GLU A 9 -8.52 -12.09 -6.28
CA GLU A 9 -8.98 -10.70 -6.49
C GLU A 9 -8.32 -9.73 -5.51
N HIS A 10 -7.23 -10.16 -4.84
CA HIS A 10 -6.61 -9.38 -3.80
C HIS A 10 -6.14 -8.02 -4.31
N PHE A 11 -6.41 -6.98 -3.52
CA PHE A 11 -6.03 -5.60 -3.81
C PHE A 11 -5.48 -4.91 -2.57
N VAL A 12 -4.94 -3.72 -2.76
CA VAL A 12 -4.65 -2.77 -1.68
C VAL A 12 -5.36 -1.49 -2.04
N SER A 13 -6.24 -1.03 -1.15
CA SER A 13 -6.96 0.24 -1.28
C SER A 13 -6.01 1.43 -1.34
N TRP A 14 -6.52 2.59 -1.78
CA TRP A 14 -5.82 3.85 -1.61
C TRP A 14 -5.51 4.09 -0.13
N HIS A 15 -4.25 4.23 0.24
CA HIS A 15 -3.83 4.38 1.64
C HIS A 15 -2.64 5.33 1.73
N GLN A 16 -2.11 5.55 2.95
CA GLN A 16 -0.83 6.20 3.16
C GLN A 16 -0.01 5.28 4.06
N ASP A 17 1.22 4.96 3.67
CA ASP A 17 2.09 4.02 4.38
C ASP A 17 2.28 4.44 5.84
N ALA A 18 2.42 5.75 6.11
CA ALA A 18 2.59 6.26 7.47
C ALA A 18 1.41 5.88 8.39
N THR A 19 0.17 5.94 7.92
CA THR A 19 -1.00 5.55 8.71
C THR A 19 -1.08 4.04 8.88
N TYR A 20 -0.86 3.29 7.79
CA TYR A 20 -0.90 1.84 7.82
C TYR A 20 0.14 1.26 8.77
N MET A 21 1.35 1.80 8.69
CA MET A 21 2.45 1.50 9.59
C MET A 21 2.33 2.24 10.91
N GLY A 22 1.20 2.89 11.29
CA GLY A 22 1.03 3.53 12.61
C GLY A 22 2.12 4.52 13.03
N MET A 23 2.76 5.19 12.09
CA MET A 23 3.88 6.11 12.33
C MET A 23 3.37 7.49 12.75
N THR A 24 4.07 8.15 13.67
CA THR A 24 3.78 9.56 14.03
C THR A 24 4.33 10.59 13.04
N SER A 25 5.15 10.17 12.08
CA SER A 25 5.75 11.00 11.04
C SER A 25 5.69 10.25 9.71
N SER A 26 5.64 10.99 8.60
CA SER A 26 5.65 10.46 7.24
C SER A 26 6.96 10.70 6.48
N ASP A 27 7.97 11.30 7.13
CA ASP A 27 9.26 11.73 6.55
C ASP A 27 10.23 10.57 6.22
N PHE A 28 9.68 9.46 5.74
CA PHE A 28 10.41 8.26 5.41
C PHE A 28 10.12 7.87 3.97
N LEU A 29 11.00 7.04 3.42
CA LEU A 29 10.87 6.50 2.09
C LEU A 29 10.56 5.00 2.17
N THR A 30 9.71 4.57 1.26
CA THR A 30 9.34 3.17 1.07
C THR A 30 9.83 2.72 -0.32
N PRO A 31 10.93 1.96 -0.39
CA PRO A 31 11.29 1.24 -1.61
C PRO A 31 10.35 0.06 -1.87
N TRP A 32 9.87 -0.05 -3.11
CA TRP A 32 9.11 -1.18 -3.62
C TRP A 32 9.84 -1.79 -4.81
N ILE A 33 10.36 -3.01 -4.63
CA ILE A 33 11.17 -3.70 -5.63
C ILE A 33 10.32 -4.78 -6.30
N ALA A 34 10.23 -4.72 -7.62
CA ALA A 34 9.53 -5.72 -8.42
C ALA A 34 10.38 -6.98 -8.54
N LEU A 35 9.94 -8.12 -7.98
CA LEU A 35 10.62 -9.42 -8.21
C LEU A 35 10.05 -10.15 -9.43
N THR A 36 8.84 -9.80 -9.83
CA THR A 36 8.16 -10.25 -11.04
C THR A 36 7.67 -9.03 -11.82
N PRO A 37 7.36 -9.15 -13.13
CA PRO A 37 6.83 -8.01 -13.90
C PRO A 37 5.63 -7.35 -13.21
N SER A 38 5.65 -6.01 -13.12
CA SER A 38 4.56 -5.16 -12.65
C SER A 38 3.93 -4.51 -13.87
N THR A 39 2.80 -5.04 -14.32
CA THR A 39 2.03 -4.52 -15.46
C THR A 39 0.59 -4.21 -15.06
N GLU A 40 -0.13 -3.45 -15.86
CA GLU A 40 -1.53 -3.12 -15.57
C GLU A 40 -2.41 -4.37 -15.45
N GLU A 41 -2.22 -5.33 -16.35
CA GLU A 41 -2.95 -6.61 -16.37
C GLU A 41 -2.70 -7.42 -15.10
N MET A 42 -1.48 -7.36 -14.57
CA MET A 42 -1.05 -8.06 -13.35
C MET A 42 -1.37 -7.28 -12.06
N GLY A 43 -2.08 -6.16 -12.17
CA GLY A 43 -2.48 -5.36 -11.02
C GLY A 43 -1.30 -4.58 -10.42
N CYS A 44 -0.58 -3.84 -11.25
CA CYS A 44 0.53 -2.98 -10.83
C CYS A 44 0.13 -2.01 -9.71
N MET A 45 1.15 -1.45 -9.06
CA MET A 45 0.94 -0.32 -8.18
C MET A 45 0.49 0.90 -8.98
N ALA A 46 -0.36 1.72 -8.39
CA ALA A 46 -0.68 3.05 -8.91
C ALA A 46 -0.52 4.07 -7.79
N MET A 47 -0.17 5.30 -8.12
CA MET A 47 0.03 6.39 -7.16
C MET A 47 -0.65 7.67 -7.62
N ILE A 48 -1.10 8.48 -6.67
CA ILE A 48 -1.50 9.86 -6.93
C ILE A 48 -0.25 10.76 -6.86
N PRO A 49 0.23 11.34 -7.98
CA PRO A 49 1.40 12.21 -7.97
C PRO A 49 1.22 13.40 -7.02
N ARG A 50 2.31 13.80 -6.34
CA ARG A 50 2.35 14.94 -5.40
C ARG A 50 1.42 14.84 -4.18
N SER A 51 0.68 13.75 -3.99
CA SER A 51 -0.19 13.53 -2.82
C SER A 51 0.55 13.62 -1.48
N HIS A 52 1.84 13.27 -1.45
CA HIS A 52 2.70 13.39 -0.27
C HIS A 52 2.89 14.83 0.27
N LYS A 53 2.52 15.86 -0.52
CA LYS A 53 2.57 17.26 -0.10
C LYS A 53 1.35 17.67 0.74
N GLN A 54 0.34 16.81 0.79
CA GLN A 54 -0.81 16.97 1.66
C GLN A 54 -0.52 16.30 3.01
N ASN A 55 -1.23 16.74 4.05
CA ASN A 55 -1.19 16.05 5.34
C ASN A 55 -1.74 14.62 5.22
N ILE A 56 -1.51 13.81 6.26
CA ILE A 56 -2.20 12.53 6.40
C ILE A 56 -3.71 12.78 6.37
N LEU A 57 -4.39 12.11 5.46
CA LEU A 57 -5.84 12.22 5.27
C LEU A 57 -6.56 11.29 6.24
N PRO A 58 -7.85 11.53 6.53
CA PRO A 58 -8.65 10.58 7.31
C PRO A 58 -8.77 9.23 6.58
N HIS A 59 -8.40 8.15 7.28
CA HIS A 59 -8.58 6.77 6.81
C HIS A 59 -9.86 6.18 7.40
N GLN A 60 -10.57 5.41 6.59
CA GLN A 60 -11.69 4.57 7.03
C GLN A 60 -11.25 3.10 7.00
N ASP A 61 -11.54 2.35 8.06
CA ASP A 61 -11.30 0.91 8.08
C ASP A 61 -12.48 0.21 7.40
N THR A 62 -12.20 -0.67 6.43
CA THR A 62 -13.24 -1.38 5.66
C THR A 62 -13.25 -2.89 5.89
N PHE A 63 -12.17 -3.47 6.44
CA PHE A 63 -12.03 -4.92 6.72
C PHE A 63 -12.41 -5.84 5.55
N SER A 64 -12.28 -5.37 4.31
CA SER A 64 -12.60 -6.16 3.12
C SER A 64 -11.73 -7.42 3.05
N GLU A 65 -12.35 -8.59 2.88
CA GLU A 65 -11.68 -9.90 2.79
C GLU A 65 -10.61 -9.96 1.68
N ASN A 66 -10.81 -9.19 0.61
CA ASN A 66 -9.89 -9.16 -0.52
C ASN A 66 -8.80 -8.07 -0.39
N ASN A 67 -8.84 -7.23 0.64
CA ASN A 67 -7.81 -6.23 0.87
C ASN A 67 -6.64 -6.85 1.65
N ILE A 68 -5.43 -6.72 1.11
CA ILE A 68 -4.22 -7.26 1.74
C ILE A 68 -3.86 -6.47 3.02
N LEU A 69 -4.31 -5.22 3.14
CA LEU A 69 -4.15 -4.47 4.38
C LEU A 69 -5.15 -5.01 5.42
N THR A 70 -4.64 -5.51 6.54
CA THR A 70 -5.43 -6.17 7.60
C THR A 70 -6.58 -5.33 8.17
N ARG A 71 -6.48 -4.00 8.14
CA ARG A 71 -7.55 -3.06 8.55
C ARG A 71 -8.41 -2.55 7.38
N GLY A 72 -8.07 -2.90 6.14
CA GLY A 72 -8.73 -2.40 4.94
C GLY A 72 -8.73 -0.88 4.84
N GLN A 73 -7.69 -0.21 5.34
CA GLN A 73 -7.63 1.24 5.45
C GLN A 73 -7.73 1.91 4.08
N VAL A 74 -8.71 2.79 3.92
CA VAL A 74 -8.93 3.53 2.68
C VAL A 74 -8.97 5.04 2.93
N VAL A 75 -8.28 5.77 2.07
CA VAL A 75 -8.44 7.22 1.92
C VAL A 75 -9.41 7.46 0.76
N LYS A 76 -10.37 8.35 0.96
CA LYS A 76 -11.22 8.82 -0.15
C LYS A 76 -10.42 9.74 -1.06
N VAL A 77 -10.14 9.29 -2.28
CA VAL A 77 -9.43 10.06 -3.30
C VAL A 77 -10.46 10.72 -4.22
N PHE A 78 -10.33 12.03 -4.44
CA PHE A 78 -11.26 12.79 -5.28
C PHE A 78 -10.89 12.74 -6.78
N ASP A 79 -9.60 12.62 -7.09
CA ASP A 79 -9.06 12.67 -8.46
C ASP A 79 -8.36 11.36 -8.83
N GLU A 80 -9.06 10.23 -8.81
CA GLU A 80 -8.45 8.93 -9.17
C GLU A 80 -7.91 8.88 -10.59
N GLU A 81 -8.44 9.70 -11.50
CA GLU A 81 -7.99 9.82 -12.89
C GLU A 81 -6.55 10.36 -13.01
N LYS A 82 -6.06 11.07 -11.97
CA LYS A 82 -4.67 11.55 -11.92
C LYS A 82 -3.69 10.46 -11.50
N ALA A 83 -4.17 9.25 -11.21
CA ALA A 83 -3.33 8.14 -10.81
C ALA A 83 -2.38 7.72 -11.95
N VAL A 84 -1.11 7.50 -11.60
CA VAL A 84 -0.11 6.97 -12.53
C VAL A 84 0.21 5.53 -12.15
N ASN A 85 0.17 4.63 -13.15
CA ASN A 85 0.53 3.23 -12.99
C ASN A 85 2.06 3.07 -12.99
N LEU A 86 2.58 2.27 -12.07
CA LEU A 86 4.00 1.97 -11.95
C LEU A 86 4.30 0.63 -12.64
N ILE A 87 4.69 0.75 -13.92
CA ILE A 87 5.09 -0.35 -14.76
C ILE A 87 6.57 -0.60 -14.57
N LEU A 88 6.91 -1.79 -14.05
CA LEU A 88 8.28 -2.12 -13.64
C LEU A 88 8.64 -3.53 -14.10
N LYS A 89 9.87 -3.69 -14.60
CA LYS A 89 10.49 -4.98 -14.90
C LYS A 89 11.05 -5.62 -13.62
N PRO A 90 11.25 -6.95 -13.59
CA PRO A 90 11.96 -7.59 -12.48
C PRO A 90 13.31 -6.92 -12.21
N GLY A 91 13.58 -6.60 -10.94
CA GLY A 91 14.78 -5.90 -10.49
C GLY A 91 14.64 -4.37 -10.43
N GLU A 92 13.66 -3.78 -11.13
CA GLU A 92 13.38 -2.35 -11.01
C GLU A 92 12.63 -2.03 -9.71
N MET A 93 12.72 -0.77 -9.28
CA MET A 93 12.07 -0.31 -8.06
C MET A 93 11.43 1.06 -8.21
N SER A 94 10.38 1.29 -7.44
CA SER A 94 9.89 2.63 -7.12
C SER A 94 10.27 2.99 -5.70
N ILE A 95 10.65 4.24 -5.47
CA ILE A 95 10.84 4.78 -4.13
C ILE A 95 9.83 5.90 -3.94
N HIS A 96 9.06 5.85 -2.86
CA HIS A 96 8.03 6.84 -2.59
C HIS A 96 7.98 7.27 -1.13
N HIS A 97 7.47 8.47 -0.90
CA HIS A 97 7.34 9.07 0.44
C HIS A 97 6.23 8.40 1.26
N GLY A 98 6.38 8.32 2.58
CA GLY A 98 5.41 7.66 3.48
C GLY A 98 4.00 8.27 3.49
N ALA A 99 3.86 9.52 3.03
CA ALA A 99 2.59 10.21 2.83
C ALA A 99 2.04 10.15 1.39
N VAL A 100 2.75 9.53 0.44
CA VAL A 100 2.17 9.33 -0.90
C VAL A 100 0.93 8.45 -0.76
N ILE A 101 -0.01 8.58 -1.70
CA ILE A 101 -1.20 7.75 -1.77
C ILE A 101 -1.02 6.68 -2.85
N PRO A 102 -0.56 5.45 -2.51
CA PRO A 102 -0.50 4.33 -3.43
C PRO A 102 -1.73 3.42 -3.31
N ARG A 103 -1.91 2.56 -4.31
CA ARG A 103 -2.79 1.39 -4.27
C ARG A 103 -2.19 0.23 -5.05
N LEU A 104 -2.65 -0.99 -4.80
CA LEU A 104 -2.38 -2.15 -5.68
C LEU A 104 -3.68 -2.63 -6.31
N LYS A 105 -3.83 -2.45 -7.63
CA LYS A 105 -5.03 -2.90 -8.36
C LYS A 105 -5.17 -4.41 -8.33
N ALA A 106 -6.40 -4.94 -8.32
CA ALA A 106 -6.64 -6.37 -8.57
C ALA A 106 -6.11 -6.78 -9.95
N LYS A 107 -5.78 -8.07 -10.12
CA LYS A 107 -5.38 -8.62 -11.43
C LYS A 107 -6.60 -8.64 -12.35
N GLN A 108 -6.45 -8.20 -13.60
CA GLN A 108 -7.57 -8.14 -14.56
C GLN A 108 -7.66 -9.38 -15.45
N LYS A 109 -6.51 -9.99 -15.81
CA LYS A 109 -6.45 -11.21 -16.62
C LYS A 109 -5.37 -12.15 -16.11
N GLN A 110 -5.73 -13.41 -15.91
CA GLN A 110 -4.82 -14.41 -15.38
C GLN A 110 -4.58 -15.53 -16.39
N THR A 111 -3.32 -15.82 -16.65
CA THR A 111 -2.88 -16.93 -17.52
C THR A 111 -1.86 -17.79 -16.78
N LYS A 112 -1.58 -19.00 -17.25
CA LYS A 112 -0.53 -19.87 -16.67
C LYS A 112 0.84 -19.17 -16.60
N LYS A 113 1.15 -18.25 -17.53
CA LYS A 113 2.40 -17.47 -17.59
C LYS A 113 2.44 -16.30 -16.58
N ASN A 114 1.31 -15.64 -16.31
CA ASN A 114 1.27 -14.42 -15.48
C ASN A 114 0.63 -14.64 -14.10
N ARG A 115 0.68 -15.88 -13.60
CA ARG A 115 -0.08 -16.28 -12.39
C ARG A 115 0.54 -15.78 -11.09
N PHE A 116 1.86 -15.65 -11.00
CA PHE A 116 2.55 -15.20 -9.79
C PHE A 116 2.98 -13.74 -9.89
N ARG A 117 2.69 -12.96 -8.85
CA ARG A 117 3.27 -11.63 -8.67
C ARG A 117 3.85 -11.50 -7.27
N THR A 118 5.13 -11.17 -7.21
CA THR A 118 5.87 -11.00 -5.96
C THR A 118 6.61 -9.67 -5.99
N ALA A 119 6.52 -8.93 -4.89
CA ALA A 119 7.32 -7.75 -4.67
C ALA A 119 7.74 -7.65 -3.20
N ILE A 120 8.91 -7.07 -2.99
CA ILE A 120 9.38 -6.74 -1.65
C ILE A 120 9.12 -5.26 -1.43
N LEU A 121 8.40 -4.96 -0.36
CA LEU A 121 8.32 -3.62 0.20
C LEU A 121 9.34 -3.57 1.34
N LEU A 122 10.29 -2.66 1.22
CA LEU A 122 11.23 -2.31 2.27
C LEU A 122 10.76 -0.97 2.84
N SER A 123 10.85 -0.82 4.15
CA SER A 123 10.67 0.47 4.80
C SER A 123 11.87 0.71 5.70
N SER A 124 12.46 1.90 5.57
CA SER A 124 13.58 2.33 6.41
C SER A 124 13.22 3.68 7.03
N TRP A 125 13.36 3.79 8.34
CA TRP A 125 13.08 5.04 9.08
C TRP A 125 14.27 5.42 9.96
N ASN A 126 14.53 6.72 10.09
CA ASN A 126 15.66 7.26 10.83
C ASN A 126 15.27 7.52 12.31
N ARG A 127 15.66 6.63 13.24
CA ARG A 127 15.17 6.51 14.64
C ARG A 127 14.95 7.80 15.44
N ALA A 128 15.64 8.89 15.15
CA ALA A 128 15.64 10.09 15.99
C ALA A 128 14.23 10.70 16.22
N ASN A 129 13.29 10.54 15.28
CA ASN A 129 11.96 11.20 15.34
C ASN A 129 10.75 10.27 15.11
N TYR A 130 10.94 8.95 15.04
CA TYR A 130 9.85 8.01 14.74
C TYR A 130 9.34 7.30 15.98
N ARG A 131 8.05 7.46 16.26
CA ARG A 131 7.32 6.58 17.18
C ARG A 131 6.29 5.78 16.38
N GLN A 132 6.32 4.47 16.57
CA GLN A 132 5.23 3.59 16.21
C GLN A 132 4.15 3.77 17.29
N LYS A 133 2.98 4.30 16.95
CA LYS A 133 1.82 4.16 17.82
C LYS A 133 1.41 2.69 17.74
N TYR A 134 1.84 1.90 18.73
CA TYR A 134 1.17 0.65 19.02
C TYR A 134 -0.25 1.03 19.42
N LEU A 135 -1.24 0.64 18.61
CA LEU A 135 -2.62 0.64 19.08
C LEU A 135 -2.66 -0.46 20.15
N ASP A 136 -2.82 -0.06 21.40
CA ASP A 136 -2.99 -0.99 22.50
C ASP A 136 -4.12 -1.96 22.16
N ALA A 137 -3.79 -3.24 21.99
CA ALA A 137 -4.74 -4.31 21.75
C ALA A 137 -5.61 -4.64 22.99
N ASN A 138 -5.63 -3.75 23.99
CA ASN A 138 -6.25 -3.98 25.31
C ASN A 138 -7.48 -3.11 25.60
N SER A 139 -8.10 -2.42 24.63
CA SER A 139 -9.40 -1.76 24.88
C SER A 139 -10.60 -2.72 24.80
N ARG A 140 -10.41 -3.98 25.18
CA ARG A 140 -11.48 -4.94 25.49
C ARG A 140 -11.53 -5.15 27.00
N GLU A 141 -12.00 -4.15 27.72
CA GLU A 141 -12.67 -4.33 29.01
C GLU A 141 -13.36 -3.00 29.37
N GLU A 142 -14.49 -3.12 30.08
CA GLU A 142 -15.37 -2.04 30.54
C GLU A 142 -16.40 -1.48 29.54
N LYS A 143 -17.37 -2.34 29.18
CA LYS A 143 -18.77 -1.92 29.33
C LYS A 143 -19.28 -2.51 30.65
N LYS A 144 -19.38 -1.66 31.67
CA LYS A 144 -20.31 -1.86 32.79
C LYS A 144 -21.72 -1.52 32.34
#